data_AF-A0A535CFE4-F1
#
_entry.id   AF-A0A535CFE4-F1
#
_cell.length_a   1.000
_cell.length_b   1.000
_cell.length_c   1.000
_cell.angle_alpha   90.00
_cell.angle_beta   90.00
_cell.angle_gamma   90.00
#
_symmetry.space_group_name_H-M   'P 1'
#
loop_
_entity.id
_entity.type
_entity.pdbx_description
1 polymer ?
#
loop_
_entity_poly.entity_id
_entity_poly.type
_entity_poly.pdbx_seq_one_letter_code
_entity_poly.pdbx_strand_id
1 'polypeptide(L)'
;MANEQAGTIRDVAIEDEMRSAYIDYAMSVIVARALPDIRDGLKPVHRRILYTMHEMGLRSTSAYRKCAGVVGETMAKYHPHGDLALYETLVRLAQDFSLRYPLVDGQGNFGSVDGDPPAAMRYTEARMALIADEMLAEIEKDTVDFQDNYDGRLREPLTLPARLPNLLINGSSGIAVGMATNIPPHNLIEICDAVVRLIDNPEMSADELCEVVHGPDFPTGGTIFRFEDVRNTVTGEKERQDAIRHMYATGRGRVIIRGQVAFEEVRPGRMAVVVTELPYQVNKTSLIEKMADLVSSRRITDVSDIRDESDRSGMRIVVEVKRDGSPHTVMQQLFKHTQLQTSFSSNMLALVDGQPVTLGLKRMLEHYIAYRREVIRRRTEFDLARAQERAHILEGLKIALDNLDEVIATIRAAADVDAARSALIARFKLSEAQANAILEMQLRRLAALERKKIEDEYESVIRLIAELEDLLANPRKMLVVIKDELGELQRKYGDERKTRIQADANRELTDEDLIAAEDVVVTLSQRGYIKRQQ
;
A
#
# COMPACT_ATOMS: atom_id res chain seq x y z
N MET A 1 -53.12 -41.03 -3.88
CA MET A 1 -51.83 -41.70 -3.64
C MET A 1 -50.84 -41.16 -4.66
N ALA A 2 -50.12 -40.11 -4.30
CA ALA A 2 -49.04 -39.54 -5.10
C ALA A 2 -48.08 -38.87 -4.11
N ASN A 3 -47.29 -39.68 -3.42
CA ASN A 3 -46.24 -39.18 -2.54
C ASN A 3 -45.11 -40.20 -2.43
N GLU A 4 -44.42 -40.39 -3.55
CA GLU A 4 -43.19 -41.19 -3.71
C GLU A 4 -42.46 -40.52 -4.90
N GLN A 5 -41.25 -39.96 -4.85
CA GLN A 5 -40.10 -40.07 -3.96
C GLN A 5 -39.36 -38.70 -3.96
N ALA A 6 -39.40 -37.94 -2.87
CA ALA A 6 -38.51 -36.79 -2.70
C ALA A 6 -37.16 -37.25 -2.12
N GLY A 7 -36.41 -38.08 -2.87
CA GLY A 7 -35.05 -38.52 -2.51
C GLY A 7 -34.85 -38.97 -1.05
N THR A 8 -33.62 -38.85 -0.55
CA THR A 8 -33.30 -39.00 0.88
C THR A 8 -33.54 -37.66 1.58
N ILE A 9 -34.59 -37.57 2.39
CA ILE A 9 -34.87 -36.37 3.20
C ILE A 9 -33.97 -36.40 4.44
N ARG A 10 -33.17 -35.34 4.62
CA ARG A 10 -32.36 -35.14 5.83
C ARG A 10 -32.99 -34.03 6.64
N ASP A 11 -33.59 -34.39 7.78
CA ASP A 11 -34.08 -33.41 8.75
C ASP A 11 -32.89 -32.69 9.39
N VAL A 12 -32.95 -31.35 9.40
CA VAL A 12 -31.93 -30.49 10.01
C VAL A 12 -32.62 -29.58 11.02
N ALA A 13 -32.08 -29.51 12.24
CA ALA A 13 -32.56 -28.59 13.25
C ALA A 13 -32.27 -27.15 12.81
N ILE A 14 -33.28 -26.28 12.87
CA ILE A 14 -33.13 -24.87 12.44
C ILE A 14 -32.01 -24.14 13.19
N GLU A 15 -31.81 -24.45 14.47
CA GLU A 15 -30.75 -23.86 15.29
C GLU A 15 -29.34 -24.25 14.80
N ASP A 16 -29.18 -25.49 14.35
CA ASP A 16 -27.90 -25.99 13.83
C ASP A 16 -27.62 -25.43 12.44
N GLU A 17 -28.64 -25.40 11.57
CA GLU A 17 -28.54 -24.81 10.23
C GLU A 17 -28.21 -23.31 10.29
N MET A 18 -28.95 -22.55 11.10
CA MET A 18 -28.71 -21.13 11.29
C MET A 18 -27.31 -20.85 11.84
N ARG A 19 -26.83 -21.67 12.77
CA ARG A 19 -25.48 -21.51 13.34
C ARG A 19 -24.41 -21.81 12.30
N SER A 20 -24.53 -22.91 11.56
CA SER A 20 -23.56 -23.28 10.52
C SER A 20 -23.51 -22.23 9.41
N ALA A 21 -24.67 -21.90 8.82
CA ALA A 21 -24.76 -20.94 7.73
C ALA A 21 -24.27 -19.54 8.15
N TYR A 22 -24.58 -19.10 9.37
CA TYR A 22 -24.09 -17.83 9.89
C TYR A 22 -22.57 -17.83 10.11
N ILE A 23 -22.00 -18.91 10.67
CA ILE A 23 -20.56 -19.02 10.88
C ILE A 23 -19.81 -19.06 9.54
N ASP A 24 -20.28 -19.85 8.57
CA ASP A 24 -19.66 -19.95 7.24
C ASP A 24 -19.64 -18.59 6.53
N TYR A 25 -20.76 -17.87 6.56
CA TYR A 25 -20.84 -16.53 6.03
C TYR A 25 -19.92 -15.55 6.78
N ALA A 26 -19.95 -15.56 8.11
CA ALA A 26 -19.15 -14.67 8.94
C ALA A 26 -17.64 -14.88 8.68
N MET A 27 -17.18 -16.12 8.67
CA MET A 27 -15.79 -16.48 8.40
C MET A 27 -15.36 -16.06 6.99
N SER A 28 -16.20 -16.29 5.97
CA SER A 28 -15.94 -15.85 4.61
C SER A 28 -15.78 -14.32 4.52
N VAL A 29 -16.65 -13.56 5.19
CA VAL A 29 -16.58 -12.10 5.18
C VAL A 29 -15.35 -11.57 5.92
N ILE A 30 -15.01 -12.17 7.07
CA ILE A 30 -13.86 -11.76 7.90
C ILE A 30 -12.55 -12.03 7.16
N VAL A 31 -12.34 -13.25 6.68
CA VAL A 31 -11.03 -13.70 6.17
C VAL A 31 -10.85 -13.35 4.69
N ALA A 32 -11.91 -13.43 3.88
CA ALA A 32 -11.80 -13.35 2.42
C ALA A 32 -12.44 -12.10 1.80
N ARG A 33 -12.84 -11.10 2.60
CA ARG A 33 -13.49 -9.89 2.05
C ARG A 33 -13.14 -8.59 2.74
N ALA A 34 -13.46 -8.45 4.02
CA ALA A 34 -13.59 -7.14 4.65
C ALA A 34 -12.29 -6.62 5.28
N LEU A 35 -11.40 -7.50 5.72
CA LEU A 35 -10.18 -7.15 6.45
C LEU A 35 -8.94 -7.29 5.55
N PRO A 36 -7.92 -6.41 5.72
CA PRO A 36 -6.65 -6.56 5.04
C PRO A 36 -5.78 -7.64 5.69
N ASP A 37 -4.90 -8.24 4.90
CA ASP A 37 -3.79 -9.06 5.42
C ASP A 37 -2.70 -8.15 6.01
N ILE A 38 -2.12 -8.52 7.16
CA ILE A 38 -1.07 -7.75 7.83
C ILE A 38 0.20 -7.59 6.97
N ARG A 39 0.47 -8.55 6.07
CA ARG A 39 1.72 -8.66 5.32
C ARG A 39 1.81 -7.68 4.16
N ASP A 40 0.76 -7.59 3.35
CA ASP A 40 0.71 -6.71 2.16
C ASP A 40 -0.30 -5.55 2.30
N GLY A 41 -1.13 -5.57 3.34
CA GLY A 41 -2.15 -4.56 3.59
C GLY A 41 -3.35 -4.59 2.64
N LEU A 42 -3.49 -5.63 1.82
CA LEU A 42 -4.53 -5.73 0.81
C LEU A 42 -5.66 -6.66 1.25
N LYS A 43 -6.87 -6.28 0.85
CA LYS A 43 -8.01 -7.22 0.80
C LYS A 43 -7.95 -8.02 -0.50
N PRO A 44 -8.62 -9.19 -0.59
CA PRO A 44 -8.53 -10.06 -1.76
C PRO A 44 -8.89 -9.37 -3.10
N VAL A 45 -9.89 -8.49 -3.11
CA VAL A 45 -10.28 -7.75 -4.33
C VAL A 45 -9.15 -6.86 -4.86
N HIS A 46 -8.44 -6.14 -3.99
CA HIS A 46 -7.33 -5.27 -4.40
C HIS A 46 -6.15 -6.11 -4.93
N ARG A 47 -5.83 -7.21 -4.23
CA ARG A 47 -4.75 -8.12 -4.61
C ARG A 47 -4.98 -8.73 -5.98
N ARG A 48 -6.20 -9.23 -6.23
CA ARG A 48 -6.60 -9.81 -7.52
C ARG A 48 -6.55 -8.79 -8.65
N ILE A 49 -6.96 -7.55 -8.43
CA ILE A 49 -6.85 -6.49 -9.44
C ILE A 49 -5.38 -6.23 -9.79
N LEU A 50 -4.52 -6.01 -8.79
CA LEU A 50 -3.08 -5.74 -9.03
C LEU A 50 -2.37 -6.92 -9.69
N TYR A 51 -2.66 -8.15 -9.25
CA TYR A 51 -2.12 -9.36 -9.87
C TYR A 51 -2.60 -9.54 -11.31
N THR A 52 -3.89 -9.31 -11.59
CA THR A 52 -4.42 -9.34 -12.97
C THR A 52 -3.73 -8.30 -13.86
N MET A 53 -3.56 -7.06 -13.37
CA MET A 53 -2.83 -6.02 -14.10
C MET A 53 -1.38 -6.43 -14.34
N HIS A 54 -0.75 -7.13 -13.39
CA HIS A 54 0.59 -7.66 -13.54
C HIS A 54 0.67 -8.73 -14.65
N GLU A 55 -0.23 -9.71 -14.67
CA GLU A 55 -0.26 -10.76 -15.70
C GLU A 55 -0.60 -10.21 -17.08
N MET A 56 -1.45 -9.19 -17.15
CA MET A 56 -1.77 -8.49 -18.40
C MET A 56 -0.61 -7.62 -18.93
N GLY A 57 0.50 -7.55 -18.20
CA GLY A 57 1.66 -6.73 -18.56
C GLY A 57 1.44 -5.22 -18.38
N LEU A 58 0.45 -4.79 -17.61
CA LEU A 58 0.10 -3.37 -17.40
C LEU A 58 1.00 -2.70 -16.34
N ARG A 59 2.32 -2.81 -16.53
CA ARG A 59 3.34 -2.09 -15.74
C ARG A 59 3.17 -0.58 -15.87
N SER A 60 3.78 0.16 -14.96
CA SER A 60 3.77 1.64 -14.96
C SER A 60 4.29 2.29 -16.25
N THR A 61 5.18 1.62 -16.98
CA THR A 61 5.73 2.10 -18.27
C THR A 61 4.89 1.75 -19.49
N SER A 62 3.82 0.97 -19.30
CA SER A 62 2.99 0.45 -20.39
C SER A 62 1.97 1.49 -20.85
N ALA A 63 1.39 1.27 -22.04
CA ALA A 63 0.21 2.02 -22.47
C ALA A 63 -0.99 1.71 -21.55
N TYR A 64 -1.86 2.71 -21.37
CA TYR A 64 -3.12 2.51 -20.65
C TYR A 64 -4.02 1.51 -21.37
N ARG A 65 -4.84 0.78 -20.61
CA ARG A 65 -5.81 -0.18 -21.13
C ARG A 65 -7.19 0.07 -20.53
N LYS A 66 -8.24 -0.18 -21.31
CA LYS A 66 -9.63 0.00 -20.86
C LYS A 66 -9.90 -0.72 -19.55
N CYS A 67 -10.49 -0.01 -18.58
CA CYS A 67 -10.81 -0.59 -17.26
C CYS A 67 -11.74 -1.80 -17.39
N ALA A 68 -12.66 -1.79 -18.36
CA ALA A 68 -13.51 -2.94 -18.68
C ALA A 68 -12.72 -4.22 -18.96
N GLY A 69 -11.54 -4.13 -19.59
CA GLY A 69 -10.67 -5.27 -19.84
C GLY A 69 -10.06 -5.82 -18.55
N VAL A 70 -9.54 -4.95 -17.68
CA VAL A 70 -8.96 -5.34 -16.38
C VAL A 70 -10.03 -5.97 -15.48
N VAL A 71 -11.20 -5.35 -15.38
CA VAL A 71 -12.34 -5.84 -14.61
C VAL A 71 -12.81 -7.20 -15.13
N GLY A 72 -12.97 -7.34 -16.45
CA GLY A 72 -13.39 -8.59 -17.08
C GLY A 72 -12.41 -9.75 -16.83
N GLU A 73 -11.10 -9.51 -16.99
CA GLU A 73 -10.06 -10.51 -16.72
C GLU A 73 -10.01 -10.89 -15.24
N THR A 74 -10.10 -9.91 -14.34
CA THR A 74 -10.06 -10.16 -12.89
C THR A 74 -11.26 -11.00 -12.47
N MET A 75 -12.44 -10.68 -13.00
CA MET A 75 -13.68 -11.40 -12.74
C MET A 75 -13.63 -12.83 -13.26
N ALA A 76 -13.16 -13.01 -14.50
CA ALA A 76 -13.12 -14.31 -15.16
C ALA A 76 -12.08 -15.27 -14.57
N LYS A 77 -10.96 -14.75 -14.04
CA LYS A 77 -9.85 -15.58 -13.54
C LYS A 77 -9.87 -15.78 -12.03
N TYR A 78 -10.16 -14.72 -11.27
CA TYR A 78 -9.85 -14.70 -9.83
C TYR A 78 -10.99 -14.26 -8.92
N HIS A 79 -11.90 -13.39 -9.38
CA HIS A 79 -12.88 -12.76 -8.49
C HIS A 79 -14.33 -13.03 -8.93
N PRO A 80 -15.00 -14.08 -8.40
CA PRO A 80 -16.32 -14.53 -8.84
C PRO A 80 -17.47 -13.68 -8.26
N HIS A 81 -17.34 -12.36 -8.33
CA HIS A 81 -18.33 -11.38 -7.88
C HIS A 81 -18.55 -10.30 -8.95
N GLY A 82 -19.56 -9.44 -8.72
CA GLY A 82 -19.99 -8.44 -9.70
C GLY A 82 -18.88 -7.49 -10.16
N ASP A 83 -18.93 -7.13 -11.43
CA ASP A 83 -18.04 -6.19 -12.11
C ASP A 83 -18.03 -4.80 -11.45
N LEU A 84 -19.18 -4.34 -10.94
CA LEU A 84 -19.30 -3.05 -10.26
C LEU A 84 -18.34 -2.93 -9.07
N ALA A 85 -18.27 -3.94 -8.20
CA ALA A 85 -17.41 -3.92 -7.02
C ALA A 85 -15.92 -3.91 -7.40
N LEU A 86 -15.55 -4.62 -8.47
CA LEU A 86 -14.20 -4.62 -9.03
C LEU A 86 -13.84 -3.25 -9.61
N TYR A 87 -14.76 -2.65 -10.37
CA TYR A 87 -14.53 -1.34 -10.98
C TYR A 87 -14.42 -0.24 -9.92
N GLU A 88 -15.32 -0.21 -8.93
CA GLU A 88 -15.25 0.75 -7.81
C GLU A 88 -13.94 0.61 -7.03
N THR A 89 -13.48 -0.63 -6.81
CA THR A 89 -12.19 -0.89 -6.17
C THR A 89 -11.03 -0.35 -7.01
N LEU A 90 -11.03 -0.64 -8.32
CA LEU A 90 -10.00 -0.16 -9.25
C LEU A 90 -9.98 1.38 -9.29
N VAL A 91 -11.16 2.01 -9.34
CA VAL A 91 -11.29 3.47 -9.32
C VAL A 91 -10.72 4.04 -8.02
N ARG A 92 -11.08 3.46 -6.87
CA ARG A 92 -10.58 3.91 -5.58
C ARG A 92 -9.06 3.83 -5.51
N LEU A 93 -8.45 2.74 -6.01
CA LEU A 93 -6.99 2.57 -6.07
C LEU A 93 -6.26 3.63 -6.90
N ALA A 94 -6.98 4.38 -7.74
CA ALA A 94 -6.46 5.46 -8.58
C ALA A 94 -6.75 6.87 -8.05
N GLN A 95 -7.62 7.02 -7.06
CA GLN A 95 -8.01 8.32 -6.51
C GLN A 95 -6.99 8.81 -5.47
N ASP A 96 -6.32 9.91 -5.78
CA ASP A 96 -5.30 10.56 -4.95
C ASP A 96 -5.86 11.23 -3.68
N PHE A 97 -7.16 11.54 -3.64
CA PHE A 97 -7.86 11.98 -2.44
C PHE A 97 -8.35 10.82 -1.56
N SER A 98 -8.32 9.58 -2.07
CA SER A 98 -8.74 8.37 -1.35
C SER A 98 -7.55 7.60 -0.78
N LEU A 99 -6.48 7.39 -1.57
CA LEU A 99 -5.23 6.75 -1.14
C LEU A 99 -4.11 7.78 -1.05
N ARG A 100 -3.27 7.62 -0.03
CA ARG A 100 -2.08 8.46 0.15
C ARG A 100 -1.03 8.25 -0.93
N TYR A 101 -0.91 7.00 -1.40
CA TYR A 101 -0.07 6.56 -2.52
C TYR A 101 -0.90 5.66 -3.45
N PRO A 102 -1.51 6.22 -4.52
CA PRO A 102 -2.29 5.45 -5.48
C PRO A 102 -1.52 4.26 -6.05
N LEU A 103 -2.20 3.11 -6.18
CA LEU A 103 -1.62 1.89 -6.74
C LEU A 103 -2.02 1.68 -8.21
N VAL A 104 -2.99 2.46 -8.69
CA VAL A 104 -3.43 2.46 -10.08
C VAL A 104 -3.25 3.88 -10.63
N ASP A 105 -2.76 3.97 -11.86
CA ASP A 105 -2.69 5.20 -12.65
C ASP A 105 -3.85 5.17 -13.65
N GLY A 106 -4.80 6.09 -13.49
CA GLY A 106 -6.05 6.15 -14.23
C GLY A 106 -6.08 7.30 -15.23
N GLN A 107 -6.59 7.03 -16.43
CA GLN A 107 -6.85 8.04 -17.47
C GLN A 107 -8.36 8.17 -17.74
N GLY A 108 -8.86 9.39 -17.61
CA GLY A 108 -10.28 9.73 -17.75
C GLY A 108 -10.87 10.28 -16.45
N ASN A 109 -12.20 10.31 -16.34
CA ASN A 109 -12.87 10.73 -15.11
C ASN A 109 -12.99 9.56 -14.12
N PHE A 110 -12.19 9.61 -13.06
CA PHE A 110 -12.17 8.64 -11.95
C PHE A 110 -12.94 9.13 -10.71
N GLY A 111 -13.81 10.13 -10.88
CA GLY A 111 -14.58 10.76 -9.81
C GLY A 111 -13.82 11.95 -9.19
N SER A 112 -14.48 12.62 -8.25
CA SER A 112 -13.98 13.84 -7.61
C SER A 112 -14.23 13.82 -6.10
N VAL A 113 -13.57 14.73 -5.37
CA VAL A 113 -13.83 15.01 -3.94
C VAL A 113 -15.26 15.51 -3.69
N ASP A 114 -15.93 15.97 -4.76
CA ASP A 114 -17.30 16.49 -4.74
C ASP A 114 -18.33 15.37 -4.68
N GLY A 115 -17.88 14.11 -4.85
CA GLY A 115 -18.72 12.93 -4.88
C GLY A 115 -19.27 12.62 -6.26
N ASP A 116 -18.75 13.26 -7.31
CA ASP A 116 -19.12 12.90 -8.66
C ASP A 116 -18.69 11.45 -8.92
N PRO A 117 -19.59 10.60 -9.44
CA PRO A 117 -19.24 9.22 -9.74
C PRO A 117 -18.19 9.17 -10.87
N PRO A 118 -17.34 8.14 -10.89
CA PRO A 118 -16.44 7.91 -12.02
C PRO A 118 -17.24 7.69 -13.31
N ALA A 119 -16.63 8.00 -14.45
CA ALA A 119 -17.20 7.60 -15.73
C ALA A 119 -17.31 6.06 -15.80
N ALA A 120 -18.18 5.54 -16.66
CA ALA A 120 -18.30 4.09 -16.84
C ALA A 120 -16.99 3.46 -17.35
N MET A 121 -16.70 2.22 -16.95
CA MET A 121 -15.45 1.48 -17.24
C MET A 121 -15.11 1.31 -18.73
N ARG A 122 -16.05 1.61 -19.63
CA ARG A 122 -15.87 1.64 -21.09
C ARG A 122 -15.14 2.89 -21.58
N TYR A 123 -15.15 3.97 -20.80
CA TYR A 123 -14.49 5.23 -21.15
C TYR A 123 -13.11 5.32 -20.54
N THR A 124 -12.98 4.96 -19.27
CA THR A 124 -11.74 5.04 -18.49
C THR A 124 -10.73 3.99 -18.89
N GLU A 125 -9.45 4.33 -18.70
CA GLU A 125 -8.32 3.42 -18.90
C GLU A 125 -7.42 3.45 -17.67
N ALA A 126 -6.68 2.37 -17.44
CA ALA A 126 -5.81 2.22 -16.28
C ALA A 126 -4.56 1.41 -16.61
N ARG A 127 -3.52 1.63 -15.81
CA ARG A 127 -2.31 0.80 -15.67
C ARG A 127 -1.84 0.86 -14.21
N MET A 128 -0.85 0.07 -13.82
CA MET A 128 -0.32 0.16 -12.45
C MET A 128 0.40 1.49 -12.25
N ALA A 129 0.23 2.10 -11.08
CA ALA A 129 1.03 3.26 -10.71
C ALA A 129 2.50 2.85 -10.53
N LEU A 130 3.44 3.78 -10.68
CA LEU A 130 4.88 3.51 -10.57
C LEU A 130 5.24 2.81 -9.25
N ILE A 131 4.67 3.26 -8.13
CA ILE A 131 4.91 2.68 -6.82
C ILE A 131 4.34 1.25 -6.69
N ALA A 132 3.26 0.91 -7.42
CA ALA A 132 2.63 -0.40 -7.32
C ALA A 132 3.48 -1.54 -7.86
N ASP A 133 4.47 -1.26 -8.74
CA ASP A 133 5.42 -2.29 -9.21
C ASP A 133 6.19 -2.91 -8.03
N GLU A 134 6.44 -2.16 -6.95
CA GLU A 134 7.11 -2.63 -5.73
C GLU A 134 6.24 -3.60 -4.91
N MET A 135 4.92 -3.62 -5.12
CA MET A 135 4.04 -4.60 -4.49
C MET A 135 4.25 -6.00 -5.07
N LEU A 136 4.53 -6.10 -6.37
CA LEU A 136 4.62 -7.36 -7.13
C LEU A 136 6.06 -7.73 -7.50
N ALA A 137 7.04 -6.93 -7.09
CA ALA A 137 8.44 -7.18 -7.38
C ALA A 137 8.84 -8.59 -6.95
N GLU A 138 9.40 -9.35 -7.90
CA GLU A 138 9.92 -10.71 -7.69
C GLU A 138 8.88 -11.79 -7.38
N ILE A 139 7.60 -11.56 -7.66
CA ILE A 139 6.53 -12.54 -7.43
C ILE A 139 6.76 -13.89 -8.16
N GLU A 140 7.48 -13.87 -9.28
CA GLU A 140 7.84 -15.05 -10.08
C GLU A 140 8.95 -15.92 -9.46
N LYS A 141 9.59 -15.47 -8.37
CA LYS A 141 10.71 -16.18 -7.71
C LYS A 141 10.27 -17.01 -6.50
N ASP A 142 9.07 -17.58 -6.56
CA ASP A 142 8.48 -18.37 -5.48
C ASP A 142 8.53 -17.67 -4.10
N THR A 143 8.30 -16.35 -4.10
CA THR A 143 8.41 -15.53 -2.88
C THR A 143 7.19 -15.58 -1.98
N VAL A 144 6.06 -16.02 -2.51
CA VAL A 144 4.75 -16.02 -1.85
C VAL A 144 4.02 -17.31 -2.18
N ASP A 145 3.12 -17.71 -1.30
CA ASP A 145 2.28 -18.87 -1.54
C ASP A 145 1.16 -18.56 -2.54
N PHE A 146 0.89 -19.55 -3.39
CA PHE A 146 -0.19 -19.52 -4.36
C PHE A 146 -1.24 -20.58 -3.98
N GLN A 147 -2.50 -20.21 -4.11
CA GLN A 147 -3.63 -21.14 -4.00
C GLN A 147 -4.31 -21.31 -5.36
N ASP A 148 -5.10 -22.35 -5.50
CA ASP A 148 -5.99 -22.48 -6.65
C ASP A 148 -7.04 -21.37 -6.64
N ASN A 149 -7.40 -20.90 -7.83
CA ASN A 149 -8.50 -19.95 -8.00
C ASN A 149 -9.86 -20.64 -7.73
N TYR A 150 -10.95 -19.87 -7.81
CA TYR A 150 -12.27 -20.35 -7.43
C TYR A 150 -12.80 -21.56 -8.24
N ASP A 151 -12.26 -21.85 -9.43
CA ASP A 151 -12.64 -22.99 -10.28
C ASP A 151 -11.54 -24.05 -10.47
N GLY A 152 -10.39 -23.88 -9.78
CA GLY A 152 -9.28 -24.84 -9.79
C GLY A 152 -8.44 -24.88 -11.06
N ARG A 153 -8.62 -23.94 -12.01
CA ARG A 153 -7.90 -23.95 -13.30
C ARG A 153 -6.64 -23.09 -13.31
N LEU A 154 -6.61 -22.05 -12.49
CA LEU A 154 -5.50 -21.10 -12.38
C LEU A 154 -5.03 -21.03 -10.94
N ARG A 155 -3.87 -20.41 -10.74
CA ARG A 155 -3.34 -20.12 -9.41
C ARG A 155 -3.36 -18.63 -9.15
N GLU A 156 -3.62 -18.24 -7.91
CA GLU A 156 -3.56 -16.85 -7.44
C GLU A 156 -2.71 -16.72 -6.17
N PRO A 157 -2.01 -15.59 -5.98
CA PRO A 157 -1.20 -15.38 -4.80
C PRO A 157 -2.06 -15.12 -3.55
N LEU A 158 -1.73 -15.77 -2.44
CA LEU A 158 -2.35 -15.50 -1.14
C LEU A 158 -2.01 -14.11 -0.62
N THR A 159 -0.77 -13.67 -0.87
CA THR A 159 -0.22 -12.35 -0.54
C THR A 159 0.70 -11.86 -1.64
N LEU A 160 0.95 -10.55 -1.70
CA LEU A 160 1.97 -10.01 -2.61
C LEU A 160 3.33 -9.88 -1.90
N PRO A 161 4.47 -9.95 -2.61
CA PRO A 161 5.81 -9.76 -2.03
C PRO A 161 5.95 -8.49 -1.20
N ALA A 162 5.20 -7.43 -1.59
CA ALA A 162 5.00 -6.19 -0.85
C ALA A 162 6.31 -5.60 -0.30
N ARG A 163 7.22 -5.19 -1.20
CA ARG A 163 8.38 -4.38 -0.77
C ARG A 163 7.94 -3.10 -0.09
N LEU A 164 6.76 -2.58 -0.40
CA LEU A 164 6.18 -1.43 0.29
C LEU A 164 5.47 -1.85 1.59
N PRO A 165 5.59 -1.06 2.67
CA PRO A 165 4.77 -1.21 3.88
C PRO A 165 3.35 -0.66 3.66
N ASN A 166 2.65 -1.22 2.67
CA ASN A 166 1.41 -0.69 2.08
C ASN A 166 0.27 -0.51 3.10
N LEU A 167 0.12 -1.42 4.07
CA LEU A 167 -0.94 -1.34 5.08
C LEU A 167 -0.90 -0.01 5.85
N LEU A 168 0.30 0.45 6.22
CA LEU A 168 0.46 1.66 7.03
C LEU A 168 0.43 2.91 6.15
N ILE A 169 1.08 2.89 4.98
CA ILE A 169 1.16 4.09 4.14
C ILE A 169 -0.20 4.44 3.51
N ASN A 170 -1.00 3.44 3.12
CA ASN A 170 -2.31 3.66 2.49
C ASN A 170 -3.49 3.46 3.44
N GLY A 171 -3.28 2.79 4.58
CA GLY A 171 -4.36 2.45 5.50
C GLY A 171 -5.33 1.42 4.94
N SER A 172 -6.40 1.16 5.68
CA SER A 172 -7.48 0.27 5.25
C SER A 172 -8.72 0.54 6.08
N SER A 173 -9.88 0.51 5.43
CA SER A 173 -11.18 0.61 6.10
C SER A 173 -12.07 -0.54 5.67
N GLY A 174 -12.80 -1.16 6.59
CA GLY A 174 -13.66 -2.30 6.29
C GLY A 174 -14.57 -2.69 7.43
N ILE A 175 -15.78 -3.12 7.09
CA ILE A 175 -16.78 -3.62 8.05
C ILE A 175 -16.98 -5.10 7.75
N ALA A 176 -16.68 -5.94 8.74
CA ALA A 176 -16.88 -7.39 8.68
C ALA A 176 -18.08 -7.78 9.55
N VAL A 177 -18.27 -9.08 9.81
CA VAL A 177 -19.29 -9.55 10.75
C VAL A 177 -18.76 -9.44 12.18
N GLY A 178 -19.41 -8.60 13.00
CA GLY A 178 -19.07 -8.40 14.42
C GLY A 178 -17.80 -7.57 14.68
N MET A 179 -17.12 -7.07 13.65
CA MET A 179 -15.90 -6.28 13.77
C MET A 179 -15.72 -5.32 12.60
N ALA A 180 -14.84 -4.34 12.76
CA ALA A 180 -14.47 -3.40 11.71
C ALA A 180 -12.98 -3.07 11.81
N THR A 181 -12.39 -2.58 10.72
CA THR A 181 -11.03 -2.04 10.68
C THR A 181 -11.08 -0.62 10.13
N ASN A 182 -10.25 0.25 10.69
CA ASN A 182 -10.05 1.62 10.23
C ASN A 182 -8.62 2.07 10.58
N ILE A 183 -7.68 1.77 9.68
CA ILE A 183 -6.26 2.12 9.77
C ILE A 183 -6.05 3.39 8.95
N PRO A 184 -5.52 4.48 9.54
CA PRO A 184 -5.25 5.70 8.79
C PRO A 184 -3.99 5.55 7.91
N PRO A 185 -3.88 6.33 6.83
CA PRO A 185 -2.67 6.42 6.03
C PRO A 185 -1.54 7.16 6.77
N HIS A 186 -0.30 6.93 6.34
CA HIS A 186 0.92 7.50 6.91
C HIS A 186 1.90 7.90 5.81
N ASN A 187 2.87 8.75 6.16
CA ASN A 187 3.93 9.15 5.25
C ASN A 187 4.94 8.00 5.04
N LEU A 188 5.34 7.76 3.79
CA LEU A 188 6.25 6.69 3.40
C LEU A 188 7.62 6.84 4.06
N ILE A 189 8.18 8.06 4.10
CA ILE A 189 9.51 8.31 4.66
C ILE A 189 9.52 7.91 6.13
N GLU A 190 8.52 8.34 6.90
CA GLU A 190 8.44 8.01 8.32
C GLU A 190 8.25 6.52 8.59
N ILE A 191 7.40 5.84 7.80
CA ILE A 191 7.22 4.39 7.98
C ILE A 191 8.51 3.65 7.64
N CYS A 192 9.21 4.01 6.56
CA CYS A 192 10.50 3.45 6.24
C CYS A 192 11.53 3.70 7.35
N ASP A 193 11.63 4.93 7.87
CA ASP A 193 12.53 5.27 8.97
C ASP A 193 12.18 4.49 10.25
N ALA A 194 10.90 4.33 10.55
CA ALA A 194 10.44 3.57 11.71
C ALA A 194 10.80 2.07 11.58
N VAL A 195 10.65 1.48 10.39
CA VAL A 195 11.13 0.11 10.13
C VAL A 195 12.64 0.02 10.33
N VAL A 196 13.40 0.96 9.75
CA VAL A 196 14.87 1.00 9.88
C VAL A 196 15.30 1.08 11.35
N ARG A 197 14.70 2.00 12.14
CA ARG A 197 15.02 2.14 13.56
C ARG A 197 14.64 0.92 14.38
N LEU A 198 13.51 0.28 14.07
CA LEU A 198 13.07 -0.93 14.76
C LEU A 198 13.97 -2.14 14.43
N ILE A 199 14.53 -2.19 13.22
CA ILE A 199 15.56 -3.18 12.86
C ILE A 199 16.83 -2.97 13.70
N ASP A 200 17.26 -1.71 13.88
CA ASP A 200 18.46 -1.38 14.65
C ASP A 200 18.25 -1.53 16.18
N ASN A 201 17.03 -1.29 16.66
CA ASN A 201 16.63 -1.43 18.06
C ASN A 201 15.26 -2.13 18.19
N PRO A 202 15.22 -3.48 18.26
CA PRO A 202 13.97 -4.25 18.38
C PRO A 202 13.17 -3.95 19.66
N GLU A 203 13.84 -3.51 20.73
CA GLU A 203 13.21 -3.19 22.01
C GLU A 203 12.60 -1.78 22.06
N MET A 204 12.74 -1.01 20.97
CA MET A 204 12.19 0.34 20.85
C MET A 204 10.71 0.37 21.26
N SER A 205 10.38 1.30 22.14
CA SER A 205 9.04 1.47 22.68
C SER A 205 8.09 2.08 21.64
N ALA A 206 6.78 1.93 21.87
CA ALA A 206 5.78 2.65 21.07
C ALA A 206 5.97 4.17 21.13
N ASP A 207 6.53 4.68 22.23
CA ASP A 207 6.71 6.11 22.48
C ASP A 207 7.85 6.68 21.64
N GLU A 208 8.99 5.98 21.61
CA GLU A 208 10.11 6.32 20.74
C GLU A 208 9.71 6.20 19.26
N LEU A 209 8.83 5.25 18.91
CA LEU A 209 8.29 5.13 17.55
C LEU A 209 7.40 6.33 17.17
N CYS A 210 6.68 6.93 18.12
CA CYS A 210 5.91 8.16 17.88
C CYS A 210 6.80 9.38 17.59
N GLU A 211 8.08 9.34 17.96
CA GLU A 211 9.03 10.40 17.61
C GLU A 211 9.45 10.33 16.14
N VAL A 212 9.31 9.17 15.50
CA VAL A 212 9.62 8.95 14.07
C VAL A 212 8.36 9.01 13.22
N VAL A 213 7.32 8.30 13.64
CA VAL A 213 5.99 8.36 13.01
C VAL A 213 5.17 9.38 13.76
N HIS A 214 5.20 10.63 13.30
CA HIS A 214 4.63 11.74 14.05
C HIS A 214 3.11 11.65 14.17
N GLY A 215 2.45 10.98 13.23
CA GLY A 215 1.01 10.80 13.18
C GLY A 215 0.54 10.41 11.78
N PRO A 216 -0.77 10.15 11.62
CA PRO A 216 -1.39 9.97 10.31
C PRO A 216 -1.05 11.08 9.32
N ASP A 217 -0.88 10.71 8.05
CA ASP A 217 -0.69 11.64 6.94
C ASP A 217 -1.76 11.38 5.87
N PHE A 218 -2.79 12.21 5.86
CA PHE A 218 -3.95 12.05 5.01
C PHE A 218 -3.69 12.62 3.61
N PRO A 219 -4.21 11.97 2.55
CA PRO A 219 -4.07 12.47 1.18
C PRO A 219 -4.63 13.88 0.97
N THR A 220 -5.66 14.24 1.74
CA THR A 220 -6.35 15.55 1.67
C THR A 220 -5.72 16.63 2.56
N GLY A 221 -4.60 16.32 3.25
CA GLY A 221 -3.94 17.25 4.16
C GLY A 221 -4.71 17.43 5.48
N GLY A 222 -5.05 18.68 5.78
CA GLY A 222 -5.71 19.10 7.01
C GLY A 222 -4.74 19.24 8.20
N THR A 223 -5.32 19.58 9.35
CA THR A 223 -4.62 19.62 10.64
C THR A 223 -5.16 18.51 11.54
N ILE A 224 -4.27 17.74 12.14
CA ILE A 224 -4.59 16.85 13.27
C ILE A 224 -4.07 17.42 14.58
N PHE A 225 -4.72 17.01 15.67
CA PHE A 225 -4.36 17.42 17.02
C PHE A 225 -3.77 16.26 17.79
N ARG A 226 -2.58 16.48 18.34
CA ARG A 226 -1.84 15.47 19.10
C ARG A 226 -2.49 15.18 20.44
N PHE A 227 -2.95 16.21 21.15
CA PHE A 227 -3.55 16.08 22.46
C PHE A 227 -5.07 16.30 22.41
N GLU A 228 -5.80 15.50 23.17
CA GLU A 228 -7.25 15.63 23.36
C GLU A 228 -7.57 15.59 24.87
N ASP A 229 -8.55 16.39 25.30
CA ASP A 229 -9.11 16.32 26.64
C ASP A 229 -10.14 15.18 26.71
N VAL A 230 -9.78 14.07 27.33
CA VAL A 230 -10.63 12.89 27.48
C VAL A 230 -11.19 12.86 28.91
N ARG A 231 -12.48 12.56 29.04
CA ARG A 231 -13.07 12.40 30.37
C ARG A 231 -12.67 11.03 30.94
N ASN A 232 -11.95 11.02 32.04
CA ASN A 232 -11.60 9.80 32.77
C ASN A 232 -12.89 9.16 33.30
N THR A 233 -13.09 7.87 33.00
CA THR A 233 -14.31 7.12 33.36
C THR A 233 -14.41 6.81 34.85
N VAL A 234 -13.29 6.82 35.56
CA VAL A 234 -13.19 6.54 37.00
C VAL A 234 -13.32 7.83 37.81
N THR A 235 -12.55 8.86 37.48
CA THR A 235 -12.54 10.12 38.25
C THR A 235 -13.59 11.12 37.77
N GLY A 236 -14.06 10.99 36.54
CA GLY A 236 -14.98 11.93 35.90
C GLY A 236 -14.33 13.25 35.46
N GLU A 237 -13.04 13.45 35.75
CA GLU A 237 -12.25 14.64 35.40
C GLU A 237 -11.79 14.58 33.93
N LYS A 238 -11.44 15.74 33.36
CA LYS A 238 -10.84 15.80 32.03
C LYS A 238 -9.32 15.65 32.17
N GLU A 239 -8.79 14.65 31.49
CA GLU A 239 -7.35 14.39 31.40
C GLU A 239 -6.87 14.65 29.98
N ARG A 240 -5.73 15.32 29.87
CA ARG A 240 -5.10 15.58 28.60
C ARG A 240 -4.32 14.33 28.18
N GLN A 241 -4.71 13.73 27.07
CA GLN A 241 -4.10 12.51 26.53
C GLN A 241 -3.43 12.79 25.18
N ASP A 242 -2.24 12.23 24.96
CA ASP A 242 -1.64 12.15 23.62
C ASP A 242 -2.41 11.10 22.81
N ALA A 243 -3.32 11.58 21.96
CA ALA A 243 -4.26 10.78 21.20
C ALA A 243 -3.55 9.90 20.15
N ILE A 244 -2.49 10.44 19.53
CA ILE A 244 -1.68 9.74 18.51
C ILE A 244 -0.92 8.59 19.18
N ARG A 245 -0.25 8.89 20.30
CA ARG A 245 0.48 7.87 21.08
C ARG A 245 -0.45 6.77 21.59
N HIS A 246 -1.62 7.11 22.12
CA HIS A 246 -2.59 6.12 22.56
C HIS A 246 -3.05 5.21 21.41
N MET A 247 -3.33 5.79 20.24
CA MET A 247 -3.68 5.06 19.03
C MET A 247 -2.57 4.07 18.64
N TYR A 248 -1.31 4.49 18.61
CA TYR A 248 -0.20 3.62 18.23
C TYR A 248 0.15 2.57 19.28
N ALA A 249 -0.05 2.85 20.57
CA ALA A 249 0.19 1.89 21.63
C ALA A 249 -0.86 0.76 21.65
N THR A 250 -2.13 1.11 21.45
CA THR A 250 -3.26 0.16 21.64
C THR A 250 -3.85 -0.37 20.33
N GLY A 251 -3.56 0.28 19.21
CA GLY A 251 -4.25 0.07 17.94
C GLY A 251 -5.65 0.70 17.90
N ARG A 252 -6.09 1.41 18.95
CA ARG A 252 -7.38 2.09 19.00
C ARG A 252 -7.22 3.51 19.49
N GLY A 253 -7.91 4.44 18.85
CA GLY A 253 -7.84 5.82 19.27
C GLY A 253 -8.69 6.71 18.40
N ARG A 254 -8.79 7.95 18.81
CA ARG A 254 -9.52 8.97 18.08
C ARG A 254 -8.58 10.13 17.84
N VAL A 255 -8.51 10.61 16.61
CA VAL A 255 -7.72 11.80 16.25
C VAL A 255 -8.66 12.81 15.63
N ILE A 256 -8.67 14.03 16.14
CA ILE A 256 -9.46 15.13 15.57
C ILE A 256 -8.76 15.60 14.29
N ILE A 257 -9.52 15.76 13.21
CA ILE A 257 -9.06 16.30 11.93
C ILE A 257 -9.84 17.58 11.63
N ARG A 258 -9.14 18.63 11.25
CA ARG A 258 -9.72 19.93 10.88
C ARG A 258 -9.24 20.33 9.48
N GLY A 259 -10.15 20.86 8.68
CA GLY A 259 -9.81 21.44 7.37
C GLY A 259 -8.98 22.71 7.53
N GLN A 260 -8.19 23.06 6.52
CA GLN A 260 -7.44 24.32 6.53
C GLN A 260 -8.34 25.48 6.16
N VAL A 261 -8.20 26.56 6.91
CA VAL A 261 -8.92 27.81 6.68
C VAL A 261 -7.95 28.99 6.70
N ALA A 262 -8.22 29.96 5.85
CA ALA A 262 -7.55 31.26 5.84
C ALA A 262 -8.59 32.38 5.91
N PHE A 263 -8.19 33.55 6.39
CA PHE A 263 -9.01 34.75 6.34
C PHE A 263 -8.53 35.65 5.21
N GLU A 264 -9.46 36.07 4.35
CA GLU A 264 -9.15 36.94 3.22
C GLU A 264 -10.15 38.09 3.14
N GLU A 265 -9.69 39.26 2.74
CA GLU A 265 -10.56 40.38 2.38
C GLU A 265 -10.97 40.24 0.91
N VAL A 266 -12.18 39.74 0.66
CA VAL A 266 -12.67 39.48 -0.72
C VAL A 266 -13.18 40.73 -1.41
N ARG A 267 -13.62 41.73 -0.64
CA ARG A 267 -14.05 43.06 -1.09
C ARG A 267 -13.74 44.08 0.00
N PRO A 268 -13.59 45.37 -0.32
CA PRO A 268 -13.32 46.40 0.68
C PRO A 268 -14.32 46.35 1.86
N GLY A 269 -13.82 46.04 3.05
CA GLY A 269 -14.61 45.90 4.28
C GLY A 269 -15.43 44.61 4.38
N ARG A 270 -15.10 43.56 3.61
CA ARG A 270 -15.74 42.23 3.65
C ARG A 270 -14.69 41.14 3.76
N MET A 271 -14.66 40.51 4.93
CA MET A 271 -13.84 39.33 5.20
C MET A 271 -14.56 38.06 4.75
N ALA A 272 -13.79 37.04 4.40
CA ALA A 272 -14.26 35.70 4.13
C ALA A 272 -13.41 34.66 4.88
N VAL A 273 -14.05 33.54 5.23
CA VAL A 273 -13.37 32.32 5.65
C VAL A 273 -13.18 31.46 4.41
N VAL A 274 -11.93 31.24 4.01
CA VAL A 274 -11.58 30.47 2.82
C VAL A 274 -11.09 29.09 3.24
N VAL A 275 -11.79 28.03 2.83
CA VAL A 275 -11.39 26.65 3.07
C VAL A 275 -10.55 26.15 1.90
N THR A 276 -9.34 25.66 2.19
CA THR A 276 -8.39 25.17 1.16
C THR A 276 -8.11 23.67 1.24
N GLU A 277 -8.34 23.04 2.41
CA GLU A 277 -8.15 21.61 2.62
C GLU A 277 -9.31 21.04 3.45
N LEU A 278 -9.75 19.81 3.16
CA LEU A 278 -10.84 19.14 3.86
C LEU A 278 -10.31 17.98 4.71
N PRO A 279 -10.99 17.65 5.82
CA PRO A 279 -10.71 16.42 6.53
C PRO A 279 -10.90 15.19 5.65
N TYR A 280 -10.16 14.13 5.96
CA TYR A 280 -10.18 12.89 5.19
C TYR A 280 -11.59 12.28 5.13
N GLN A 281 -11.98 11.79 3.94
CA GLN A 281 -13.29 11.20 3.64
C GLN A 281 -14.51 12.15 3.78
N VAL A 282 -14.28 13.47 3.82
CA VAL A 282 -15.38 14.46 3.77
C VAL A 282 -15.71 14.79 2.31
N ASN A 283 -16.99 14.68 1.96
CA ASN A 283 -17.50 15.10 0.66
C ASN A 283 -17.68 16.63 0.61
N LYS A 284 -17.12 17.27 -0.43
CA LYS A 284 -17.14 18.74 -0.57
C LYS A 284 -18.55 19.29 -0.74
N THR A 285 -19.34 18.69 -1.62
CA THR A 285 -20.71 19.13 -1.95
C THR A 285 -21.62 19.04 -0.73
N SER A 286 -21.64 17.89 -0.03
CA SER A 286 -22.43 17.69 1.18
C SER A 286 -22.01 18.63 2.31
N LEU A 287 -20.72 19.00 2.39
CA LEU A 287 -20.26 20.00 3.33
C LEU A 287 -20.84 21.39 3.03
N ILE A 288 -20.81 21.81 1.76
CA ILE A 288 -21.35 23.10 1.30
C ILE A 288 -22.86 23.16 1.50
N GLU A 289 -23.59 22.09 1.15
CA GLU A 289 -25.03 21.96 1.43
C GLU A 289 -25.32 22.11 2.93
N LYS A 290 -24.52 21.46 3.77
CA LYS A 290 -24.68 21.57 5.22
C LYS A 290 -24.42 22.99 5.73
N MET A 291 -23.44 23.70 5.16
CA MET A 291 -23.18 25.10 5.48
C MET A 291 -24.37 25.98 5.08
N ALA A 292 -24.91 25.81 3.87
CA ALA A 292 -26.08 26.54 3.39
C ALA A 292 -27.32 26.30 4.27
N ASP A 293 -27.56 25.06 4.70
CA ASP A 293 -28.63 24.72 5.64
C ASP A 293 -28.48 25.41 7.00
N LEU A 294 -27.26 25.53 7.52
CA LEU A 294 -27.01 26.22 8.79
C LEU A 294 -27.25 27.72 8.69
N VAL A 295 -26.99 28.32 7.52
CA VAL A 295 -27.27 29.73 7.25
C VAL A 295 -28.77 29.96 7.07
N SER A 296 -29.45 29.11 6.28
CA SER A 296 -30.90 29.24 6.02
C SER A 296 -31.74 29.03 7.28
N SER A 297 -31.35 28.09 8.14
CA SER A 297 -31.98 27.83 9.45
C SER A 297 -31.60 28.84 10.54
N ARG A 298 -30.80 29.87 10.22
CA ARG A 298 -30.30 30.91 11.15
C ARG A 298 -29.51 30.36 12.35
N ARG A 299 -28.88 29.20 12.21
CA ARG A 299 -27.92 28.69 13.21
C ARG A 299 -26.57 29.40 13.11
N ILE A 300 -26.20 29.83 11.91
CA ILE A 300 -25.06 30.70 11.62
C ILE A 300 -25.63 31.98 11.00
N THR A 301 -25.55 33.10 11.72
CA THR A 301 -26.20 34.35 11.30
C THR A 301 -25.30 35.27 10.49
N ASP A 302 -23.98 35.12 10.61
CA ASP A 302 -23.01 36.12 10.17
C ASP A 302 -22.44 35.84 8.78
N VAL A 303 -22.98 34.84 8.08
CA VAL A 303 -22.61 34.51 6.70
C VAL A 303 -23.52 35.26 5.73
N SER A 304 -22.94 35.90 4.72
CA SER A 304 -23.68 36.54 3.63
C SER A 304 -23.77 35.70 2.37
N ASP A 305 -22.72 34.93 2.05
CA ASP A 305 -22.68 34.13 0.83
C ASP A 305 -21.72 32.93 0.99
N ILE A 306 -21.95 31.85 0.23
CA ILE A 306 -21.08 30.68 0.18
C ILE A 306 -20.85 30.33 -1.29
N ARG A 307 -19.58 30.26 -1.71
CA ARG A 307 -19.20 29.97 -3.09
C ARG A 307 -18.14 28.86 -3.13
N ASP A 308 -18.27 27.98 -4.12
CA ASP A 308 -17.20 27.07 -4.51
C ASP A 308 -16.43 27.68 -5.68
N GLU A 309 -15.21 28.11 -5.41
CA GLU A 309 -14.26 28.68 -6.37
C GLU A 309 -13.14 27.66 -6.68
N SER A 310 -13.36 26.37 -6.39
CA SER A 310 -12.41 25.30 -6.68
C SER A 310 -12.20 25.14 -8.18
N ASP A 311 -10.94 24.99 -8.59
CA ASP A 311 -10.58 24.76 -9.99
C ASP A 311 -9.44 23.73 -10.10
N ARG A 312 -8.77 23.68 -11.26
CA ARG A 312 -7.64 22.75 -11.47
C ARG A 312 -6.39 23.12 -10.66
N SER A 313 -6.29 24.35 -10.16
CA SER A 313 -5.16 24.84 -9.37
C SER A 313 -5.30 24.53 -7.89
N GLY A 314 -6.51 24.27 -7.40
CA GLY A 314 -6.74 23.84 -6.04
C GLY A 314 -8.18 23.98 -5.58
N MET A 315 -8.44 23.47 -4.39
CA MET A 315 -9.74 23.62 -3.73
C MET A 315 -9.84 24.98 -3.04
N ARG A 316 -10.99 25.64 -3.21
CA ARG A 316 -11.26 26.95 -2.62
C ARG A 316 -12.75 27.15 -2.37
N ILE A 317 -13.18 26.98 -1.12
CA ILE A 317 -14.55 27.29 -0.70
C ILE A 317 -14.55 28.62 0.04
N VAL A 318 -15.28 29.60 -0.47
CA VAL A 318 -15.33 30.96 0.09
C VAL A 318 -16.62 31.15 0.85
N VAL A 319 -16.52 31.38 2.16
CA VAL A 319 -17.64 31.73 3.03
C VAL A 319 -17.53 33.22 3.37
N GLU A 320 -18.29 34.05 2.66
CA GLU A 320 -18.27 35.51 2.85
C GLU A 320 -19.04 35.91 4.11
N VAL A 321 -18.41 36.75 4.93
CA VAL A 321 -18.96 37.21 6.21
C VAL A 321 -19.71 38.53 6.01
N LYS A 322 -20.76 38.73 6.80
CA LYS A 322 -21.49 40.00 6.89
C LYS A 322 -20.55 41.13 7.35
N ARG A 323 -20.87 42.38 6.99
CA ARG A 323 -20.00 43.54 7.24
C ARG A 323 -19.71 43.77 8.73
N ASP A 324 -20.65 43.39 9.58
CA ASP A 324 -20.65 43.47 11.04
C ASP A 324 -20.31 42.12 11.72
N GLY A 325 -20.12 41.05 10.94
CA GLY A 325 -19.84 39.71 11.43
C GLY A 325 -18.36 39.49 11.71
N SER A 326 -18.07 38.60 12.67
CA SER A 326 -16.69 38.18 12.97
C SER A 326 -16.32 36.92 12.17
N PRO A 327 -15.24 36.94 11.36
CA PRO A 327 -14.79 35.75 10.64
C PRO A 327 -14.35 34.62 11.58
N HIS A 328 -13.79 34.95 12.75
CA HIS A 328 -13.42 33.96 13.76
C HIS A 328 -14.64 33.24 14.34
N THR A 329 -15.73 33.98 14.60
CA THR A 329 -16.98 33.38 15.11
C THR A 329 -17.60 32.44 14.08
N VAL A 330 -17.65 32.87 12.81
CA VAL A 330 -18.13 32.03 11.70
C VAL A 330 -17.29 30.76 11.59
N MET A 331 -15.96 30.89 11.58
CA MET A 331 -15.04 29.75 11.55
C MET A 331 -15.30 28.75 12.69
N GLN A 332 -15.42 29.22 13.94
CA GLN A 332 -15.71 28.36 15.08
C GLN A 332 -17.06 27.65 14.95
N GLN A 333 -18.09 28.33 14.46
CA GLN A 333 -19.40 27.74 14.22
C GLN A 333 -19.35 26.68 13.11
N LEU A 334 -18.59 26.94 12.03
CA LEU A 334 -18.36 25.97 10.95
C LEU A 334 -17.69 24.72 11.50
N PHE A 335 -16.60 24.83 12.27
CA PHE A 335 -15.96 23.65 12.89
C PHE A 335 -16.89 22.91 13.85
N LYS A 336 -17.74 23.61 14.59
CA LYS A 336 -18.64 22.98 15.58
C LYS A 336 -19.85 22.28 14.95
N HIS A 337 -20.32 22.75 13.79
CA HIS A 337 -21.62 22.35 13.24
C HIS A 337 -21.55 21.66 11.88
N THR A 338 -20.37 21.58 11.28
CA THR A 338 -20.13 20.94 9.98
C THR A 338 -19.03 19.88 10.09
N GLN A 339 -18.82 19.13 9.02
CA GLN A 339 -17.72 18.17 8.92
C GLN A 339 -16.37 18.83 8.60
N LEU A 340 -16.29 20.17 8.54
CA LEU A 340 -15.02 20.89 8.42
C LEU A 340 -14.08 20.62 9.61
N GLN A 341 -14.63 20.19 10.74
CA GLN A 341 -13.90 19.48 11.78
C GLN A 341 -14.61 18.16 12.06
N THR A 342 -13.86 17.07 12.05
CA THR A 342 -14.36 15.72 12.33
C THR A 342 -13.35 14.98 13.20
N SER A 343 -13.61 13.71 13.47
CA SER A 343 -12.64 12.83 14.12
C SER A 343 -12.52 11.53 13.37
N PHE A 344 -11.28 11.06 13.20
CA PHE A 344 -10.97 9.74 12.71
C PHE A 344 -10.85 8.78 13.89
N SER A 345 -11.79 7.84 13.97
CA SER A 345 -11.77 6.76 14.96
C SER A 345 -10.97 5.59 14.39
N SER A 346 -9.73 5.45 14.83
CA SER A 346 -8.85 4.37 14.41
C SER A 346 -9.17 3.07 15.16
N ASN A 347 -9.25 1.98 14.39
CA ASN A 347 -9.25 0.62 14.88
C ASN A 347 -8.34 -0.21 13.99
N MET A 348 -7.09 -0.37 14.42
CA MET A 348 -6.00 -0.96 13.69
C MET A 348 -6.07 -2.50 13.73
N LEU A 349 -7.01 -3.05 12.96
CA LEU A 349 -7.33 -4.48 12.91
C LEU A 349 -6.96 -5.07 11.55
N ALA A 350 -6.20 -6.16 11.54
CA ALA A 350 -5.78 -6.86 10.33
C ALA A 350 -5.79 -8.38 10.55
N LEU A 351 -5.69 -9.15 9.47
CA LEU A 351 -5.54 -10.60 9.54
C LEU A 351 -4.07 -10.96 9.79
N VAL A 352 -3.81 -11.68 10.87
CA VAL A 352 -2.53 -12.31 11.18
C VAL A 352 -2.77 -13.81 11.17
N ASP A 353 -2.10 -14.53 10.26
CA ASP A 353 -2.27 -15.98 10.08
C ASP A 353 -3.76 -16.40 9.93
N GLY A 354 -4.52 -15.59 9.19
CA GLY A 354 -5.95 -15.80 8.94
C GLY A 354 -6.88 -15.41 10.09
N GLN A 355 -6.36 -14.88 11.20
CA GLN A 355 -7.15 -14.46 12.36
C GLN A 355 -7.19 -12.94 12.51
N PRO A 356 -8.35 -12.34 12.82
CA PRO A 356 -8.46 -10.90 13.03
C PRO A 356 -7.83 -10.48 14.37
N VAL A 357 -6.83 -9.61 14.31
CA VAL A 357 -6.09 -9.12 15.50
C VAL A 357 -6.02 -7.60 15.49
N THR A 358 -6.29 -6.97 16.64
CA THR A 358 -6.01 -5.53 16.85
C THR A 358 -4.55 -5.35 17.25
N LEU A 359 -3.84 -4.47 16.55
CA LEU A 359 -2.39 -4.31 16.67
C LEU A 359 -2.04 -2.83 16.82
N GLY A 360 -1.11 -2.51 17.72
CA GLY A 360 -0.43 -1.21 17.76
C GLY A 360 0.61 -1.09 16.64
N LEU A 361 1.16 0.11 16.46
CA LEU A 361 2.11 0.45 15.39
C LEU A 361 3.34 -0.46 15.40
N LYS A 362 3.98 -0.64 16.57
CA LYS A 362 5.17 -1.50 16.73
C LYS A 362 4.93 -2.89 16.17
N ARG A 363 3.85 -3.54 16.60
CA ARG A 363 3.52 -4.92 16.17
C ARG A 363 3.25 -5.01 14.67
N MET A 364 2.63 -3.99 14.07
CA MET A 364 2.43 -3.96 12.62
C MET A 364 3.76 -3.90 11.86
N LEU A 365 4.70 -3.07 12.31
CA LEU A 365 6.04 -2.97 11.75
C LEU A 365 6.83 -4.28 11.92
N GLU A 366 6.74 -4.93 13.09
CA GLU A 366 7.36 -6.23 13.34
C GLU A 366 6.84 -7.31 12.37
N HIS A 367 5.53 -7.38 12.15
CA HIS A 367 4.95 -8.32 11.19
C HIS A 367 5.41 -8.04 9.75
N TYR A 368 5.50 -6.77 9.36
CA TYR A 368 6.03 -6.40 8.06
C TYR A 368 7.51 -6.80 7.90
N ILE A 369 8.36 -6.54 8.91
CA ILE A 369 9.78 -6.95 8.90
C ILE A 369 9.91 -8.47 8.81
N ALA A 370 9.13 -9.20 9.61
CA ALA A 370 9.14 -10.67 9.61
C ALA A 370 8.76 -11.21 8.22
N TYR A 371 7.73 -10.65 7.60
CA TYR A 371 7.30 -11.02 6.26
C TYR A 371 8.35 -10.69 5.19
N ARG A 372 8.96 -9.50 5.24
CA ARG A 372 10.04 -9.14 4.32
C ARG A 372 11.24 -10.08 4.44
N ARG A 373 11.61 -10.50 5.66
CA ARG A 373 12.67 -11.50 5.86
C ARG A 373 12.32 -12.83 5.21
N GLU A 374 11.06 -13.26 5.30
CA GLU A 374 10.59 -14.47 4.63
C GLU A 374 10.67 -14.36 3.10
N VAL A 375 10.16 -13.28 2.53
CA VAL A 375 10.21 -13.05 1.08
C VAL A 375 11.66 -13.02 0.57
N ILE A 376 12.56 -12.35 1.30
CA ILE A 376 13.98 -12.27 0.95
C ILE A 376 14.64 -13.65 1.05
N ARG A 377 14.33 -14.44 2.08
CA ARG A 377 14.84 -15.81 2.19
C ARG A 377 14.38 -16.65 1.00
N ARG A 378 13.08 -16.65 0.68
CA ARG A 378 12.52 -17.46 -0.43
C ARG A 378 13.11 -17.08 -1.79
N ARG A 379 13.22 -15.78 -2.12
CA ARG A 379 13.88 -15.39 -3.39
C ARG A 379 15.35 -15.80 -3.42
N THR A 380 16.03 -15.77 -2.28
CA THR A 380 17.46 -16.13 -2.17
C THR A 380 17.63 -17.63 -2.34
N GLU A 381 16.74 -18.44 -1.76
CA GLU A 381 16.68 -19.89 -1.96
C GLU A 381 16.39 -20.24 -3.43
N PHE A 382 15.45 -19.52 -4.07
CA PHE A 382 15.14 -19.69 -5.49
C PHE A 382 16.34 -19.35 -6.39
N ASP A 383 16.95 -18.18 -6.19
CA ASP A 383 18.11 -17.75 -6.95
C ASP A 383 19.32 -18.68 -6.71
N LEU A 384 19.48 -19.20 -5.48
CA LEU A 384 20.53 -20.18 -5.12
C LEU A 384 20.33 -21.51 -5.84
N ALA A 385 19.11 -22.07 -5.83
CA ALA A 385 18.80 -23.31 -6.53
C ALA A 385 19.12 -23.20 -8.02
N ARG A 386 18.71 -22.10 -8.67
CA ARG A 386 19.02 -21.84 -10.08
C ARG A 386 20.52 -21.64 -10.34
N ALA A 387 21.22 -20.96 -9.44
CA ALA A 387 22.66 -20.77 -9.55
C ALA A 387 23.40 -22.11 -9.42
N GLN A 388 23.00 -22.97 -8.48
CA GLN A 388 23.55 -24.31 -8.29
C GLN A 388 23.28 -25.22 -9.49
N GLU A 389 22.06 -25.23 -10.03
CA GLU A 389 21.74 -25.94 -11.27
C GLU A 389 22.62 -25.46 -12.44
N ARG A 390 22.82 -24.14 -12.55
CA ARG A 390 23.68 -23.56 -13.59
C ARG A 390 25.15 -23.96 -13.40
N ALA A 391 25.67 -23.86 -12.17
CA ALA A 391 27.03 -24.28 -11.84
C ALA A 391 27.25 -25.76 -12.19
N HIS A 392 26.31 -26.63 -11.83
CA HIS A 392 26.34 -28.06 -12.14
C HIS A 392 26.48 -28.31 -13.65
N ILE A 393 25.72 -27.59 -14.49
CA ILE A 393 25.86 -27.70 -15.95
C ILE A 393 27.22 -27.19 -16.44
N LEU A 394 27.70 -26.05 -15.92
CA LEU A 394 28.98 -25.47 -16.32
C LEU A 394 30.17 -26.38 -15.94
N GLU A 395 30.11 -27.10 -14.81
CA GLU A 395 31.10 -28.10 -14.43
C GLU A 395 31.18 -29.24 -15.44
N GLY A 396 30.03 -29.76 -15.88
CA GLY A 396 29.98 -30.79 -16.92
C GLY A 396 30.56 -30.31 -18.25
N LEU A 397 30.22 -29.08 -18.65
CA LEU A 397 30.78 -28.46 -19.86
C LEU A 397 32.29 -28.25 -19.76
N LYS A 398 32.80 -27.86 -18.59
CA LYS A 398 34.23 -27.68 -18.34
C LYS A 398 34.98 -29.02 -18.45
N ILE A 399 34.47 -30.08 -17.81
CA ILE A 399 35.02 -31.44 -17.93
C ILE A 399 35.03 -31.88 -19.40
N ALA A 400 33.98 -31.59 -20.15
CA ALA A 400 33.90 -31.94 -21.56
C ALA A 400 34.89 -31.17 -22.43
N LEU A 401 35.08 -29.87 -22.18
CA LEU A 401 36.04 -29.03 -22.90
C LEU A 401 37.49 -29.38 -22.57
N ASP A 402 37.76 -29.87 -21.35
CA ASP A 402 39.07 -30.37 -20.95
C ASP A 402 39.42 -31.72 -21.60
N ASN A 403 38.41 -32.52 -21.95
CA ASN A 403 38.55 -33.87 -22.53
C ASN A 403 37.90 -34.00 -23.92
N LEU A 404 37.98 -32.94 -24.73
CA LEU A 404 37.16 -32.77 -25.92
C LEU A 404 37.26 -33.93 -26.93
N ASP A 405 38.47 -34.38 -27.25
CA ASP A 405 38.69 -35.43 -28.24
C ASP A 405 38.05 -36.76 -27.79
N GLU A 406 38.14 -37.07 -26.50
CA GLU A 406 37.59 -38.29 -25.91
C GLU A 406 36.06 -38.24 -25.83
N VAL A 407 35.49 -37.06 -25.54
CA VAL A 407 34.05 -36.82 -25.59
C VAL A 407 33.52 -37.01 -27.00
N ILE A 408 34.15 -36.41 -28.02
CA ILE A 408 33.75 -36.55 -29.42
C ILE A 408 33.87 -38.01 -29.87
N ALA A 409 34.94 -38.71 -29.51
CA ALA A 409 35.12 -40.11 -29.83
C ALA A 409 34.03 -40.99 -29.19
N THR A 410 33.68 -40.71 -27.93
CA THR A 410 32.62 -41.43 -27.21
C THR A 410 31.25 -41.22 -27.87
N ILE A 411 30.91 -39.98 -28.26
CA ILE A 411 29.66 -39.67 -28.94
C ILE A 411 29.61 -40.33 -30.33
N ARG A 412 30.71 -40.29 -31.10
CA ARG A 412 30.78 -40.90 -32.44
C ARG A 412 30.71 -42.42 -32.43
N ALA A 413 31.12 -43.07 -31.34
CA ALA A 413 31.09 -44.52 -31.20
C ALA A 413 29.71 -45.06 -30.75
N ALA A 414 28.83 -44.20 -30.26
CA ALA A 414 27.49 -44.59 -29.82
C ALA A 414 26.54 -44.80 -31.01
N ALA A 415 25.60 -45.74 -30.86
CA ALA A 415 24.62 -46.07 -31.90
C ALA A 415 23.49 -45.03 -32.00
N ASP A 416 23.14 -44.40 -30.89
CA ASP A 416 22.09 -43.39 -30.77
C ASP A 416 22.39 -42.42 -29.61
N VAL A 417 21.50 -41.44 -29.40
CA VAL A 417 21.65 -40.39 -28.39
C VAL A 417 21.63 -40.95 -26.97
N ASP A 418 20.81 -41.98 -26.70
CA ASP A 418 20.68 -42.54 -25.35
C ASP A 418 21.90 -43.39 -24.97
N ALA A 419 22.47 -44.11 -25.94
CA ALA A 419 23.74 -44.79 -25.80
C ALA A 419 24.89 -43.79 -25.59
N ALA A 420 24.91 -42.67 -26.32
CA ALA A 420 25.91 -41.62 -26.15
C ALA A 420 25.82 -40.99 -24.76
N ARG A 421 24.60 -40.66 -24.30
CA ARG A 421 24.31 -40.12 -22.97
C ARG A 421 24.81 -41.06 -21.87
N SER A 422 24.43 -42.35 -21.95
CA SER A 422 24.83 -43.37 -20.97
C SER A 422 26.35 -43.57 -20.93
N ALA A 423 27.02 -43.52 -22.09
CA ALA A 423 28.47 -43.63 -22.18
C ALA A 423 29.18 -42.41 -21.58
N LEU A 424 28.68 -41.19 -21.84
CA LEU A 424 29.22 -39.96 -21.24
C LEU A 424 29.08 -39.95 -19.72
N ILE A 425 27.91 -40.34 -19.20
CA ILE A 425 27.64 -40.50 -17.76
C ILE A 425 28.64 -41.45 -17.12
N ALA A 426 28.77 -42.67 -17.67
CA ALA A 426 29.63 -43.70 -17.10
C ALA A 426 31.12 -43.33 -17.15
N ARG A 427 31.58 -42.75 -18.26
CA ARG A 427 32.99 -42.51 -18.52
C ARG A 427 33.53 -41.27 -17.81
N PHE A 428 32.77 -40.18 -17.80
CA PHE A 428 33.19 -38.90 -17.23
C PHE A 428 32.55 -38.61 -15.85
N LYS A 429 31.80 -39.57 -15.30
CA LYS A 429 31.09 -39.46 -14.00
C LYS A 429 30.15 -38.25 -13.96
N LEU A 430 29.47 -38.01 -15.08
CA LEU A 430 28.56 -36.88 -15.25
C LEU A 430 27.14 -37.26 -14.82
N SER A 431 26.34 -36.27 -14.43
CA SER A 431 24.90 -36.47 -14.30
C SER A 431 24.23 -36.51 -15.68
N GLU A 432 22.99 -37.00 -15.72
CA GLU A 432 22.19 -36.99 -16.95
C GLU A 432 22.01 -35.58 -17.52
N ALA A 433 21.73 -34.58 -16.67
CA ALA A 433 21.58 -33.19 -17.09
C ALA A 433 22.87 -32.62 -17.71
N GLN A 434 24.03 -32.95 -17.15
CA GLN A 434 25.33 -32.54 -17.70
C GLN A 434 25.60 -33.22 -19.05
N ALA A 435 25.36 -34.53 -19.16
CA ALA A 435 25.53 -35.27 -20.40
C ALA A 435 24.63 -34.71 -21.51
N ASN A 436 23.38 -34.36 -21.19
CA ASN A 436 22.44 -33.74 -22.12
C ASN A 436 22.95 -32.38 -22.60
N ALA A 437 23.41 -31.52 -21.68
CA ALA A 437 23.96 -30.22 -22.02
C ALA A 437 25.21 -30.32 -22.92
N ILE A 438 26.03 -31.37 -22.75
CA ILE A 438 27.18 -31.65 -23.63
C ILE A 438 26.71 -32.10 -25.02
N LEU A 439 25.71 -32.98 -25.10
CA LEU A 439 25.15 -33.44 -26.38
C LEU A 439 24.48 -32.31 -27.16
N GLU A 440 23.89 -31.34 -26.46
CA GLU A 440 23.28 -30.13 -27.04
C GLU A 440 24.31 -29.02 -27.34
N MET A 441 25.58 -29.23 -26.99
CA MET A 441 26.63 -28.24 -27.18
C MET A 441 26.89 -27.99 -28.67
N GLN A 442 26.80 -26.74 -29.08
CA GLN A 442 27.11 -26.33 -30.46
C GLN A 442 28.62 -26.26 -30.70
N LEU A 443 29.08 -26.72 -31.86
CA LEU A 443 30.51 -26.74 -32.25
C LEU A 443 31.22 -25.37 -32.13
N ARG A 444 30.49 -24.25 -32.25
CA ARG A 444 31.07 -22.91 -32.04
C ARG A 444 31.63 -22.69 -30.64
N ARG A 445 31.10 -23.40 -29.62
CA ARG A 445 31.54 -23.29 -28.22
C ARG A 445 32.94 -23.88 -27.97
N LEU A 446 33.51 -24.58 -28.95
CA LEU A 446 34.87 -25.13 -28.91
C LEU A 446 35.95 -24.07 -29.15
N ALA A 447 35.59 -22.88 -29.63
CA ALA A 447 36.54 -21.79 -29.81
C ALA A 447 37.12 -21.33 -28.47
N ALA A 448 38.41 -20.98 -28.43
CA ALA A 448 39.12 -20.61 -27.20
C ALA A 448 38.44 -19.47 -26.41
N LEU A 449 37.86 -18.49 -27.12
CA LEU A 449 37.12 -17.39 -26.49
C LEU A 449 35.82 -17.86 -25.83
N GLU A 450 35.13 -18.84 -26.40
CA GLU A 450 33.89 -19.39 -25.85
C GLU A 450 34.17 -20.28 -24.63
N ARG A 451 35.27 -21.02 -24.65
CA ARG A 451 35.77 -21.74 -23.46
C ARG A 451 36.03 -20.77 -22.30
N LYS A 452 36.76 -19.68 -22.55
CA LYS A 452 37.03 -18.66 -21.53
C LYS A 452 35.74 -18.07 -20.95
N LYS A 453 34.74 -17.78 -21.79
CA LYS A 453 33.42 -17.30 -21.32
C LYS A 453 32.75 -18.28 -20.37
N ILE A 454 32.84 -19.59 -20.61
CA ILE A 454 32.28 -20.62 -19.73
C ILE A 454 33.01 -20.66 -18.40
N GLU A 455 34.34 -20.54 -18.42
CA GLU A 455 35.16 -20.46 -17.20
C GLU A 455 34.84 -19.20 -16.39
N ASP A 456 34.81 -18.03 -17.03
CA ASP A 456 34.44 -16.74 -16.42
C ASP A 456 33.00 -16.77 -15.85
N GLU A 457 32.06 -17.36 -16.59
CA GLU A 457 30.67 -17.55 -16.14
C GLU A 457 30.63 -18.44 -14.90
N TYR A 458 31.34 -19.58 -14.91
CA TYR A 458 31.41 -20.49 -13.76
C TYR A 458 31.95 -19.78 -12.51
N GLU A 459 33.06 -19.05 -12.63
CA GLU A 459 33.62 -18.29 -11.50
C GLU A 459 32.67 -17.22 -10.97
N SER A 460 31.87 -16.59 -11.84
CA SER A 460 30.85 -15.62 -11.42
C SER A 460 29.69 -16.30 -10.69
N VAL A 461 29.25 -17.47 -11.16
CA VAL A 461 28.15 -18.22 -10.55
C VAL A 461 28.57 -18.79 -9.20
N ILE A 462 29.81 -19.30 -9.07
CA ILE A 462 30.33 -19.78 -7.78
C ILE A 462 30.42 -18.64 -6.75
N ARG A 463 30.85 -17.44 -7.18
CA ARG A 463 30.82 -16.25 -6.30
C ARG A 463 29.40 -15.90 -5.86
N LEU A 464 28.45 -15.91 -6.79
CA LEU A 464 27.04 -15.67 -6.49
C LEU A 464 26.48 -16.71 -5.50
N ILE A 465 26.77 -17.99 -5.70
CA ILE A 465 26.37 -19.07 -4.77
C ILE A 465 26.89 -18.77 -3.36
N ALA A 466 28.18 -18.44 -3.23
CA ALA A 466 28.77 -18.12 -1.93
C ALA A 466 28.11 -16.89 -1.26
N GLU A 467 27.78 -15.85 -2.03
CA GLU A 467 27.06 -14.67 -1.54
C GLU A 467 25.63 -15.02 -1.07
N LEU A 468 24.91 -15.83 -1.84
CA LEU A 468 23.55 -16.25 -1.52
C LEU A 468 23.51 -17.18 -0.29
N GLU A 469 24.44 -18.14 -0.20
CA GLU A 469 24.58 -19.02 0.97
C GLU A 469 24.91 -18.24 2.24
N ASP A 470 25.80 -17.25 2.15
CA ASP A 470 26.14 -16.35 3.24
C ASP A 470 24.96 -15.46 3.66
N LEU A 471 24.15 -14.98 2.71
CA LEU A 471 22.91 -14.26 3.00
C LEU A 471 21.89 -15.14 3.73
N LEU A 472 21.73 -16.40 3.32
CA LEU A 472 20.83 -17.37 3.97
C LEU A 472 21.31 -17.75 5.38
N ALA A 473 22.63 -17.87 5.56
CA ALA A 473 23.23 -18.22 6.85
C ALA A 473 23.17 -17.07 7.87
N ASN A 474 23.04 -15.81 7.43
CA ASN A 474 23.13 -14.64 8.29
C ASN A 474 21.85 -13.80 8.30
N PRO A 475 20.98 -13.98 9.32
CA PRO A 475 19.76 -13.18 9.47
C PRO A 475 19.98 -11.67 9.53
N ARG A 476 21.15 -11.20 10.01
CA ARG A 476 21.46 -9.77 10.06
C ARG A 476 21.71 -9.20 8.66
N LYS A 477 22.29 -9.99 7.74
CA LYS A 477 22.47 -9.54 6.34
C LYS A 477 21.12 -9.36 5.65
N MET A 478 20.15 -10.24 5.91
CA MET A 478 18.78 -10.04 5.41
C MET A 478 18.16 -8.73 5.91
N LEU A 479 18.39 -8.37 7.18
CA LEU A 479 17.93 -7.09 7.72
C LEU A 479 18.58 -5.89 7.04
N VAL A 480 19.88 -5.97 6.70
CA VAL A 480 20.57 -4.94 5.92
C VAL A 480 19.93 -4.78 4.54
N VAL A 481 19.65 -5.89 3.86
CA VAL A 481 18.96 -5.87 2.55
C VAL A 481 17.59 -5.20 2.65
N ILE A 482 16.82 -5.44 3.72
CA ILE A 482 15.55 -4.75 3.96
C ILE A 482 15.78 -3.24 4.10
N LYS A 483 16.79 -2.82 4.87
CA LYS A 483 17.12 -1.39 5.03
C LYS A 483 17.51 -0.74 3.71
N ASP A 484 18.31 -1.42 2.89
CA ASP A 484 18.75 -0.92 1.58
C ASP A 484 17.56 -0.75 0.62
N GLU A 485 16.66 -1.75 0.56
CA GLU A 485 15.42 -1.68 -0.23
C GLU A 485 14.52 -0.53 0.22
N LEU A 486 14.35 -0.33 1.53
CA LEU A 486 13.55 0.79 2.07
C LEU A 486 14.20 2.14 1.74
N GLY A 487 15.53 2.23 1.80
CA GLY A 487 16.26 3.43 1.40
C GLY A 487 16.09 3.76 -0.08
N GLU A 488 16.00 2.75 -0.96
CA GLU A 488 15.64 2.94 -2.36
C GLU A 488 14.21 3.45 -2.54
N LEU A 489 13.26 2.87 -1.78
CA LEU A 489 11.86 3.31 -1.81
C LEU A 489 11.72 4.78 -1.38
N GLN A 490 12.40 5.19 -0.30
CA GLN A 490 12.42 6.59 0.15
C GLN A 490 12.98 7.53 -0.92
N ARG A 491 14.09 7.17 -1.57
CA ARG A 491 14.69 8.00 -2.63
C ARG A 491 13.80 8.14 -3.86
N LYS A 492 13.07 7.08 -4.21
CA LYS A 492 12.28 7.02 -5.45
C LYS A 492 10.87 7.57 -5.30
N TYR A 493 10.26 7.42 -4.12
CA TYR A 493 8.84 7.69 -3.89
C TYR A 493 8.54 8.53 -2.64
N GLY A 494 9.56 8.86 -1.85
CA GLY A 494 9.38 9.69 -0.66
C GLY A 494 8.86 11.07 -1.02
N ASP A 495 7.94 11.58 -0.19
CA ASP A 495 7.35 12.90 -0.34
C ASP A 495 7.16 13.58 1.02
N GLU A 496 6.92 14.89 0.98
CA GLU A 496 6.68 15.68 2.17
C GLU A 496 5.34 15.34 2.83
N ARG A 497 5.27 15.60 4.13
CA ARG A 497 4.04 15.47 4.91
C ARG A 497 2.98 16.45 4.41
N LYS A 498 1.76 15.98 4.22
CA LYS A 498 0.61 16.82 3.86
C LYS A 498 -0.15 17.29 5.09
N THR A 499 -0.38 16.40 6.05
CA THR A 499 -1.17 16.70 7.25
C THR A 499 -0.34 17.40 8.32
N ARG A 500 -0.81 18.56 8.80
CA ARG A 500 -0.14 19.33 9.86
C ARG A 500 -0.50 18.79 11.23
N ILE A 501 0.42 18.83 12.18
CA ILE A 501 0.18 18.34 13.54
C ILE A 501 0.29 19.52 14.51
N GLN A 502 -0.81 19.82 15.19
CA GLN A 502 -0.86 20.84 16.24
C GLN A 502 -1.02 20.20 17.62
N ALA A 503 -0.60 20.90 18.67
CA ALA A 503 -0.67 20.39 20.03
C ALA A 503 -2.12 20.21 20.50
N ASP A 504 -2.94 21.26 20.47
CA ASP A 504 -4.33 21.21 20.95
C ASP A 504 -5.29 21.93 20.00
N ALA A 505 -6.51 21.42 19.93
CA ALA A 505 -7.62 22.05 19.22
C ALA A 505 -8.12 23.35 19.88
N ASN A 506 -7.79 23.54 21.17
CA ASN A 506 -8.24 24.64 22.04
C ASN A 506 -7.23 25.79 22.16
N ARG A 507 -6.04 25.68 21.56
CA ARG A 507 -5.14 26.84 21.49
C ARG A 507 -5.79 27.85 20.55
N GLU A 508 -6.02 29.07 21.04
CA GLU A 508 -6.41 30.18 20.16
C GLU A 508 -5.36 30.28 19.05
N LEU A 509 -5.79 30.11 17.79
CA LEU A 509 -4.95 30.41 16.63
C LEU A 509 -4.45 31.84 16.81
N THR A 510 -3.15 31.99 16.98
CA THR A 510 -2.56 33.32 17.04
C THR A 510 -2.43 33.86 15.62
N ASP A 511 -2.49 35.17 15.43
CA ASP A 511 -2.35 35.79 14.11
C ASP A 511 -1.05 35.36 13.41
N GLU A 512 -0.02 34.98 14.17
CA GLU A 512 1.25 34.45 13.69
C GLU A 512 1.13 33.07 13.02
N ASP A 513 0.21 32.20 13.48
CA ASP A 513 0.00 30.85 12.93
C ASP A 513 -0.75 30.85 11.58
N LEU A 514 -1.35 31.98 11.21
CA LEU A 514 -2.15 32.17 10.00
C LEU A 514 -1.37 32.80 8.84
N ILE A 515 -0.12 33.21 9.07
CA ILE A 515 0.73 33.82 8.05
C ILE A 515 1.38 32.69 7.24
N ALA A 516 1.10 32.65 5.93
CA ALA A 516 1.76 31.73 5.02
C ALA A 516 3.28 31.92 5.07
N ALA A 517 4.03 30.81 5.10
CA ALA A 517 5.48 30.85 5.01
C ALA A 517 5.90 31.33 3.61
N GLU A 518 6.18 32.61 3.49
CA GLU A 518 6.71 33.25 2.29
C GLU A 518 8.17 33.65 2.54
N ASP A 519 9.07 33.29 1.65
CA ASP A 519 10.43 33.84 1.64
C ASP A 519 10.34 35.33 1.31
N VAL A 520 10.75 36.18 2.24
CA VAL A 520 10.68 37.64 2.08
C VAL A 520 11.99 38.31 2.46
N VAL A 521 12.33 39.38 1.74
CA VAL A 521 13.49 40.21 2.07
C VAL A 521 13.04 41.36 2.95
N VAL A 522 13.53 41.36 4.19
CA VAL A 522 13.34 42.48 5.12
C VAL A 522 14.51 43.44 4.99
N THR A 523 14.24 44.68 4.58
CA THR A 523 15.24 45.74 4.45
C THR A 523 15.08 46.78 5.55
N LEU A 524 16.16 47.04 6.28
CA LEU A 524 16.25 48.07 7.32
C LEU A 524 17.21 49.18 6.86
N SER A 525 16.72 50.40 6.71
CA SER A 525 17.57 51.56 6.41
C SER A 525 18.21 52.14 7.66
N GLN A 526 19.33 52.86 7.51
CA GLN A 526 19.97 53.60 8.60
C GLN A 526 19.08 54.67 9.27
N ARG A 527 17.98 55.08 8.61
CA ARG A 527 16.98 56.01 9.17
C ARG A 527 15.82 55.30 9.87
N GLY A 528 15.90 53.98 10.07
CA GLY A 528 14.89 53.20 10.78
C GLY A 528 13.68 52.78 9.94
N TYR A 529 13.70 52.98 8.62
CA TYR A 529 12.66 52.43 7.75
C TYR A 529 12.82 50.92 7.59
N ILE A 530 11.80 50.18 7.98
CA ILE A 530 11.65 48.74 7.78
C ILE A 530 10.69 48.52 6.61
N LYS A 531 11.09 47.73 5.62
CA LYS A 531 10.26 47.35 4.48
C LYS A 531 10.35 45.84 4.21
N ARG A 532 9.19 45.20 4.06
CA ARG A 532 9.02 43.83 3.53
C ARG A 532 8.89 43.91 2.00
N GLN A 533 9.66 43.11 1.28
CA GLN A 533 9.54 42.93 -0.17
C GLN A 533 9.34 41.44 -0.45
N GLN A 534 8.36 41.13 -1.30
CA GLN A 534 8.17 39.80 -1.87
C GLN A 534 9.24 39.53 -2.93
#